data_AF-A0A087AD00-F1
#
_entry.id   AF-A0A087AD00-F1
#
_cell.length_a   1.000
_cell.length_b   1.000
_cell.length_c   1.000
_cell.angle_alpha   90.00
_cell.angle_beta   90.00
_cell.angle_gamma   90.00
#
_symmetry.space_group_name_H-M   'P 1'
#
loop_
_entity.id
_entity.type
_entity.pdbx_description
1 polymer ?
#
loop_
_entity_poly.entity_id
_entity_poly.type
_entity_poly.pdbx_seq_one_letter_code
_entity_poly.pdbx_strand_id
1 'polypeptide(L)'
;MASKRIPLVAGNWKMNFDHLEATYFVQKLAWLLRDAHFDFRSVEVALFPSFTSLRSVQVLVEADKLRIRYGAQSVSVTNQGAFTGDISADMIAHLGCSYVIIGHSERRKYHPEDDANIVDQVRAVLAAGMQPILCVGESFEERRQGIELDFAVGQVHDVTRDLNEDEAAKLIIAYEPVWAIGTGMVATPESAQDAAQAIRAT
;
A
#
# COMPACT_ATOMS: atom_id res chain seq x y z
N MET A 1 9.08 -25.74 6.63
CA MET A 1 9.79 -24.54 7.10
C MET A 1 9.01 -23.35 6.56
N ALA A 2 8.54 -22.43 7.41
CA ALA A 2 7.84 -21.25 6.92
C ALA A 2 8.76 -20.51 5.93
N SER A 3 8.30 -20.30 4.70
CA SER A 3 9.00 -19.47 3.71
C SER A 3 9.38 -18.14 4.37
N LYS A 4 10.67 -17.78 4.34
CA LYS A 4 11.19 -16.58 5.01
C LYS A 4 10.77 -15.36 4.18
N ARG A 5 9.58 -14.81 4.48
CA ARG A 5 9.09 -13.56 3.90
C ARG A 5 10.09 -12.44 4.17
N ILE A 6 10.43 -11.67 3.14
CA ILE A 6 11.25 -10.46 3.29
C ILE A 6 10.33 -9.37 3.87
N PRO A 7 10.66 -8.75 5.01
CA PRO A 7 9.92 -7.61 5.54
C PRO A 7 9.91 -6.45 4.53
N LEU A 8 8.75 -5.81 4.37
CA LEU A 8 8.59 -4.59 3.59
C LEU A 8 8.34 -3.41 4.54
N VAL A 9 9.13 -2.35 4.41
CA VAL A 9 8.89 -1.06 5.05
C VAL A 9 8.38 -0.09 3.98
N ALA A 10 7.10 0.24 4.08
CA ALA A 10 6.39 1.12 3.14
C ALA A 10 6.19 2.52 3.74
N GLY A 11 6.90 3.52 3.20
CA GLY A 11 6.73 4.92 3.57
C GLY A 11 5.63 5.59 2.76
N ASN A 12 4.39 5.59 3.26
CA ASN A 12 3.29 6.34 2.66
C ASN A 12 3.40 7.83 3.00
N TRP A 13 3.74 8.67 2.02
CA TRP A 13 3.89 10.12 2.24
C TRP A 13 2.56 10.85 2.32
N LYS A 14 1.46 10.21 1.90
CA LYS A 14 0.15 10.85 1.77
C LYS A 14 0.26 12.10 0.89
N MET A 15 -0.53 13.12 1.19
CA MET A 15 -0.50 14.41 0.49
C MET A 15 0.59 15.34 1.04
N ASN A 16 1.85 14.87 1.02
CA ASN A 16 3.03 15.66 1.39
C ASN A 16 4.09 15.60 0.29
N PHE A 17 4.97 16.59 0.32
CA PHE A 17 6.09 16.81 -0.59
C PHE A 17 5.69 17.16 -2.03
N ASP A 18 6.19 18.32 -2.49
CA ASP A 18 6.26 18.59 -3.92
C ASP A 18 7.36 17.75 -4.59
N HIS A 19 7.55 17.93 -5.90
CA HIS A 19 8.48 17.11 -6.67
C HIS A 19 9.97 17.40 -6.34
N LEU A 20 10.31 18.58 -5.83
CA LEU A 20 11.66 18.94 -5.39
C LEU A 20 11.94 18.37 -4.00
N GLU A 21 11.00 18.54 -3.08
CA GLU A 21 11.08 17.99 -1.73
C GLU A 21 11.15 16.46 -1.75
N ALA A 22 10.36 15.82 -2.62
CA ALA A 22 10.41 14.39 -2.89
C ALA A 22 11.81 13.93 -3.31
N THR A 23 12.41 14.65 -4.26
CA THR A 23 13.77 14.36 -4.77
C THR A 23 14.79 14.48 -3.66
N TYR A 24 14.74 15.58 -2.90
CA TYR A 24 15.65 15.82 -1.77
C TYR A 24 15.51 14.72 -0.69
N PHE A 25 14.28 14.34 -0.36
CA PHE A 25 14.02 13.27 0.61
C PHE A 25 14.65 11.96 0.17
N VAL A 26 14.43 11.54 -1.09
CA VAL A 26 14.97 10.27 -1.61
C VAL A 26 16.50 10.30 -1.62
N GLN A 27 17.12 11.41 -2.03
CA GLN A 27 18.57 11.57 -1.97
C GLN A 27 19.11 11.41 -0.55
N LYS A 28 18.48 12.09 0.42
CA LYS A 28 18.87 12.01 1.83
C LYS A 28 18.69 10.61 2.40
N LEU A 29 17.56 9.95 2.10
CA LEU A 29 17.30 8.58 2.54
C LEU A 29 18.32 7.61 1.94
N ALA A 30 18.61 7.72 0.64
CA ALA A 30 19.59 6.88 -0.04
C ALA A 30 20.99 7.02 0.58
N TRP A 31 21.37 8.25 0.96
CA TRP A 31 22.62 8.51 1.67
C TRP A 31 22.62 7.86 3.07
N LEU A 32 21.56 8.05 3.86
CA LEU A 32 21.45 7.48 5.21
C LEU A 32 21.48 5.94 5.20
N LEU A 33 20.79 5.31 4.25
CA LEU A 33 20.79 3.84 4.11
C LEU A 33 22.17 3.32 3.72
N ARG A 34 22.91 4.07 2.89
CA ARG A 34 24.29 3.72 2.53
C ARG A 34 25.24 3.85 3.72
N ASP A 35 25.15 4.97 4.46
CA ASP A 35 25.97 5.23 5.64
C ASP A 35 25.74 4.17 6.74
N ALA A 36 24.47 3.77 6.94
CA ALA A 36 24.08 2.69 7.83
C ALA A 36 24.41 1.28 7.31
N HIS A 37 25.06 1.14 6.14
CA HIS A 37 25.36 -0.15 5.50
C HIS A 37 24.13 -1.07 5.38
N PHE A 38 22.96 -0.48 5.08
CA PHE A 38 21.69 -1.18 5.06
C PHE A 38 21.64 -2.28 4.00
N ASP A 39 21.24 -3.50 4.41
CA ASP A 39 21.09 -4.64 3.49
C ASP A 39 19.65 -4.76 2.97
N PHE A 40 19.43 -4.24 1.76
CA PHE A 40 18.19 -4.37 1.00
C PHE A 40 17.79 -5.83 0.64
N ARG A 41 18.60 -6.84 0.96
CA ARG A 41 18.19 -8.26 0.87
C ARG A 41 17.49 -8.75 2.15
N SER A 42 17.68 -8.04 3.25
CA SER A 42 17.09 -8.38 4.54
C SER A 42 15.76 -7.68 4.78
N VAL A 43 15.57 -6.49 4.20
CA VAL A 43 14.35 -5.68 4.28
C VAL A 43 14.19 -4.91 2.97
N GLU A 44 12.98 -4.94 2.41
CA GLU A 44 12.61 -4.11 1.25
C GLU A 44 12.10 -2.75 1.72
N VAL A 45 12.45 -1.69 0.98
CA VAL A 45 12.04 -0.31 1.28
C VAL A 45 11.27 0.22 0.09
N ALA A 46 10.04 0.66 0.32
CA ALA A 46 9.18 1.27 -0.69
C ALA A 46 8.68 2.65 -0.24
N LEU A 47 8.63 3.61 -1.17
CA LEU A 47 8.10 4.95 -0.93
C LEU A 47 6.87 5.20 -1.79
N PHE A 48 5.86 5.85 -1.23
CA PHE A 48 4.62 6.17 -1.95
C PHE A 48 4.47 7.69 -2.00
N PRO A 49 5.10 8.36 -2.99
CA PRO A 49 4.96 9.79 -3.19
C PRO A 49 3.57 10.14 -3.79
N SER A 50 3.25 11.43 -3.78
CA SER A 50 2.11 11.97 -4.55
C SER A 50 2.32 11.73 -6.05
N PHE A 51 1.22 11.65 -6.82
CA PHE A 51 1.29 11.40 -8.27
C PHE A 51 2.18 12.41 -9.01
N THR A 52 2.13 13.68 -8.59
CA THR A 52 2.94 14.78 -9.15
C THR A 52 4.44 14.61 -8.94
N SER A 53 4.84 13.79 -7.95
CA SER A 53 6.24 13.55 -7.59
C SER A 53 6.77 12.21 -8.11
N LEU A 54 5.92 11.28 -8.56
CA LEU A 54 6.33 9.95 -9.03
C LEU A 54 7.37 10.00 -10.14
N ARG A 55 7.20 10.88 -11.14
CA ARG A 55 8.16 10.98 -12.25
C ARG A 55 9.55 11.45 -11.78
N SER A 56 9.60 12.39 -10.83
CA SER A 56 10.87 12.86 -10.26
C SER A 56 11.56 11.76 -9.44
N VAL A 57 10.79 11.00 -8.65
CA VAL A 57 11.30 9.83 -7.90
C VAL A 57 11.82 8.76 -8.86
N GLN A 58 11.07 8.42 -9.91
CA GLN A 58 11.49 7.47 -10.93
C GLN A 58 12.85 7.86 -11.53
N VAL A 59 12.97 9.08 -12.05
CA VAL A 59 14.19 9.55 -12.72
C VAL A 59 15.39 9.45 -11.79
N LEU A 60 15.24 9.84 -10.53
CA LEU A 60 16.31 9.75 -9.53
C LEU A 60 16.69 8.30 -9.22
N VAL A 61 15.71 7.43 -8.96
CA VAL A 61 15.94 6.01 -8.62
C VAL A 61 16.64 5.29 -9.78
N GLU A 62 16.23 5.54 -11.02
CA GLU A 62 16.83 4.94 -12.21
C GLU A 62 18.24 5.46 -12.47
N ALA A 63 18.44 6.79 -12.42
CA ALA A 63 19.74 7.42 -12.71
C ALA A 63 20.82 6.99 -11.71
N ASP A 64 20.48 6.98 -10.42
CA ASP A 64 21.42 6.64 -9.34
C ASP A 64 21.44 5.13 -9.03
N LYS A 65 20.64 4.33 -9.76
CA LYS A 65 20.48 2.88 -9.57
C LYS A 65 20.16 2.51 -8.12
N LEU A 66 19.26 3.28 -7.51
CA LEU A 66 18.86 3.08 -6.12
C LEU A 66 18.07 1.77 -5.98
N ARG A 67 18.23 1.10 -4.85
CA ARG A 67 17.49 -0.14 -4.52
C ARG A 67 16.16 0.12 -3.80
N ILE A 68 15.77 1.39 -3.69
CA ILE A 68 14.50 1.81 -3.09
C ILE A 68 13.40 1.62 -4.12
N ARG A 69 12.33 0.90 -3.76
CA ARG A 69 11.13 0.78 -4.59
C ARG A 69 10.23 2.00 -4.39
N TYR A 70 9.30 2.18 -5.30
CA TYR A 70 8.26 3.19 -5.15
C TYR A 70 6.95 2.74 -5.78
N GLY A 71 5.86 3.39 -5.37
CA GLY A 71 4.51 3.03 -5.74
C GLY A 71 3.53 4.19 -5.65
N ALA A 72 2.33 3.99 -6.18
CA ALA A 72 1.26 4.99 -6.13
C ALA A 72 0.38 4.82 -4.88
N GLN A 73 -0.26 5.90 -4.45
CA GLN A 73 -1.14 5.91 -3.28
C GLN A 73 -2.61 5.55 -3.58
N SER A 74 -2.97 5.47 -4.86
CA SER A 74 -4.30 5.06 -5.35
C SER A 74 -4.21 4.73 -6.84
N VAL A 75 -5.31 4.23 -7.40
CA VAL A 75 -5.43 3.89 -8.82
C VAL A 75 -6.90 3.95 -9.25
N SER A 76 -7.15 4.30 -10.51
CA SER A 76 -8.48 4.17 -11.10
C SER A 76 -8.77 2.72 -11.50
N VAL A 77 -10.03 2.32 -11.38
CA VAL A 77 -10.51 1.04 -11.95
C VAL A 77 -10.47 1.03 -13.47
N THR A 78 -10.38 2.21 -14.10
CA THR A 78 -10.44 2.35 -15.56
C THR A 78 -9.06 2.57 -16.17
N ASN A 79 -8.78 1.87 -17.26
CA ASN A 79 -7.49 1.97 -17.95
C ASN A 79 -7.30 3.31 -18.68
N GLN A 80 -8.28 3.73 -19.48
CA GLN A 80 -8.27 4.99 -20.24
C GLN A 80 -9.70 5.45 -20.50
N GLY A 81 -9.94 6.77 -20.60
CA GLY A 81 -11.24 7.30 -20.98
C GLY A 81 -11.55 8.68 -20.41
N ALA A 82 -12.83 9.03 -20.37
CA ALA A 82 -13.32 10.32 -19.91
C ALA A 82 -13.42 10.40 -18.37
N PHE A 83 -12.29 10.20 -17.68
CA PHE A 83 -12.17 10.22 -16.22
C PHE A 83 -11.21 11.33 -15.81
N THR A 84 -11.67 12.57 -15.87
CA THR A 84 -10.83 13.74 -15.61
C THR A 84 -10.26 13.73 -14.20
N GLY A 85 -8.93 13.64 -14.08
CA GLY A 85 -8.20 13.66 -12.81
C GLY A 85 -7.79 12.29 -12.29
N ASP A 86 -8.33 11.21 -12.88
CA ASP A 86 -7.98 9.84 -12.51
C ASP A 86 -6.64 9.40 -13.10
N ILE A 87 -5.96 8.49 -12.39
CA ILE A 87 -4.68 7.91 -12.81
C ILE A 87 -4.85 6.40 -12.95
N SER A 88 -4.61 5.87 -14.15
CA SER A 88 -4.79 4.44 -14.41
C SER A 88 -3.59 3.58 -14.03
N ALA A 89 -3.82 2.29 -13.86
CA ALA A 89 -2.77 1.32 -13.57
C ALA A 89 -1.67 1.32 -14.64
N ASP A 90 -2.04 1.45 -15.92
CA ASP A 90 -1.09 1.54 -17.02
C ASP A 90 -0.16 2.75 -16.89
N MET A 91 -0.70 3.93 -16.56
CA MET A 91 0.11 5.14 -16.36
C MET A 91 1.12 4.95 -15.23
N ILE A 92 0.69 4.33 -14.13
CA ILE A 92 1.52 4.05 -12.95
C ILE A 92 2.61 3.03 -13.29
N ALA A 93 2.28 1.97 -14.04
CA ALA A 93 3.23 0.95 -14.48
C ALA A 93 4.32 1.53 -15.40
N HIS A 94 3.97 2.46 -16.30
CA HIS A 94 4.95 3.12 -17.17
C HIS A 94 5.94 4.03 -16.41
N LEU A 95 5.62 4.41 -15.17
CA LEU A 95 6.54 5.10 -14.26
C LEU A 95 7.46 4.13 -13.51
N GLY A 96 7.37 2.81 -13.75
CA GLY A 96 8.22 1.80 -13.10
C GLY A 96 7.81 1.49 -11.65
N CYS A 97 6.59 1.88 -11.25
CA CYS A 97 6.09 1.59 -9.91
C CYS A 97 6.01 0.08 -9.66
N SER A 98 6.42 -0.36 -8.47
CA SER A 98 6.33 -1.76 -8.06
C SER A 98 5.04 -2.06 -7.30
N TYR A 99 4.49 -1.04 -6.62
CA TYR A 99 3.37 -1.19 -5.70
C TYR A 99 2.28 -0.14 -5.93
N VAL A 100 1.08 -0.44 -5.48
CA VAL A 100 -0.02 0.54 -5.39
C VAL A 100 -0.80 0.30 -4.09
N ILE A 101 -0.99 1.35 -3.29
CA ILE A 101 -1.86 1.30 -2.11
C ILE A 101 -3.32 1.39 -2.57
N ILE A 102 -4.16 0.50 -2.04
CA ILE A 102 -5.58 0.39 -2.37
C ILE A 102 -6.39 0.28 -1.08
N GLY A 103 -7.55 0.96 -1.03
CA GLY A 103 -8.47 0.86 0.10
C GLY A 103 -7.96 1.47 1.40
N HIS A 104 -7.03 2.44 1.32
CA HIS A 104 -6.53 3.14 2.50
C HIS A 104 -7.69 3.79 3.26
N SER A 105 -7.65 3.73 4.60
CA SER A 105 -8.70 4.24 5.48
C SER A 105 -9.15 5.67 5.16
N GLU A 106 -8.22 6.57 4.83
CA GLU A 106 -8.53 7.94 4.38
C GLU A 106 -9.35 7.98 3.09
N ARG A 107 -9.09 7.06 2.15
CA ARG A 107 -9.84 6.98 0.90
C ARG A 107 -11.23 6.40 1.12
N ARG A 108 -11.36 5.33 1.90
CA ARG A 108 -12.67 4.79 2.33
C ARG A 108 -13.52 5.82 3.06
N LYS A 109 -12.89 6.74 3.81
CA LYS A 109 -13.59 7.78 4.58
C LYS A 109 -13.98 9.01 3.77
N TYR A 110 -13.07 9.50 2.92
CA TYR A 110 -13.25 10.80 2.24
C TYR A 110 -13.64 10.69 0.77
N HIS A 111 -13.56 9.50 0.19
CA HIS A 111 -13.91 9.21 -1.20
C HIS A 111 -14.95 8.07 -1.24
N PRO A 112 -15.76 7.99 -2.31
CA PRO A 112 -16.72 6.91 -2.48
C PRO A 112 -16.01 5.61 -2.95
N GLU A 113 -14.97 5.18 -2.23
CA GLU A 113 -14.38 3.87 -2.40
C GLU A 113 -15.16 2.86 -1.55
N ASP A 114 -15.97 2.05 -2.21
CA ASP A 114 -16.63 0.89 -1.62
C ASP A 114 -15.84 -0.39 -1.91
N ASP A 115 -16.20 -1.48 -1.25
CA ASP A 115 -15.49 -2.76 -1.37
C ASP A 115 -15.53 -3.32 -2.80
N ALA A 116 -16.59 -3.02 -3.57
CA ALA A 116 -16.69 -3.43 -4.98
C ALA A 116 -15.62 -2.74 -5.84
N ASN A 117 -15.45 -1.42 -5.71
CA ASN A 117 -14.41 -0.68 -6.45
C ASN A 117 -13.00 -1.13 -6.08
N ILE A 118 -12.78 -1.56 -4.82
CA ILE A 118 -11.48 -2.02 -4.34
C ILE A 118 -11.04 -3.33 -5.00
N VAL A 119 -11.98 -4.27 -5.20
CA VAL A 119 -11.71 -5.51 -5.94
C VAL A 119 -11.21 -5.19 -7.35
N ASP A 120 -11.87 -4.25 -8.03
CA ASP A 120 -11.51 -3.87 -9.39
C ASP A 120 -10.20 -3.09 -9.47
N GLN A 121 -9.89 -2.25 -8.47
CA GLN A 121 -8.58 -1.60 -8.33
C GLN A 121 -7.45 -2.64 -8.15
N VAL A 122 -7.65 -3.65 -7.29
CA VAL A 122 -6.69 -4.75 -7.08
C VAL A 122 -6.43 -5.50 -8.38
N ARG A 123 -7.48 -5.85 -9.12
CA ARG A 123 -7.36 -6.51 -10.43
C ARG A 123 -6.62 -5.64 -11.44
N ALA A 124 -6.92 -4.34 -11.51
CA ALA A 124 -6.23 -3.43 -12.42
C ALA A 124 -4.71 -3.38 -12.14
N VAL A 125 -4.31 -3.34 -10.87
CA VAL A 125 -2.90 -3.34 -10.46
C VAL A 125 -2.21 -4.65 -10.81
N LEU A 126 -2.85 -5.79 -10.53
CA LEU A 126 -2.33 -7.11 -10.87
C LEU A 126 -2.18 -7.30 -12.38
N ALA A 127 -3.19 -6.85 -13.16
CA ALA A 127 -3.17 -6.91 -14.62
C ALA A 127 -2.05 -6.05 -15.23
N ALA A 128 -1.72 -4.92 -14.59
CA ALA A 128 -0.59 -4.07 -14.97
C ALA A 128 0.78 -4.60 -14.48
N GLY A 129 0.82 -5.78 -13.84
CA GLY A 129 2.06 -6.43 -13.40
C GLY A 129 2.67 -5.85 -12.12
N MET A 130 1.91 -5.04 -11.38
CA MET A 130 2.33 -4.44 -10.10
C MET A 130 1.74 -5.22 -8.92
N GLN A 131 2.22 -4.94 -7.70
CA GLN A 131 1.72 -5.57 -6.48
C GLN A 131 0.77 -4.63 -5.71
N PRO A 132 -0.49 -5.03 -5.46
CA PRO A 132 -1.41 -4.25 -4.64
C PRO A 132 -1.06 -4.37 -3.15
N ILE A 133 -1.05 -3.24 -2.45
CA ILE A 133 -1.06 -3.15 -0.99
C ILE A 133 -2.50 -2.83 -0.57
N LEU A 134 -3.24 -3.88 -0.20
CA LEU A 134 -4.61 -3.77 0.26
C LEU A 134 -4.63 -3.34 1.73
N CYS A 135 -5.16 -2.15 1.98
CA CYS A 135 -5.42 -1.64 3.31
C CYS A 135 -6.77 -2.16 3.83
N VAL A 136 -6.74 -2.73 5.02
CA VAL A 136 -7.91 -3.27 5.72
C VAL A 136 -7.88 -2.86 7.18
N GLY A 137 -9.03 -2.77 7.82
CA GLY A 137 -9.11 -2.33 9.20
C GLY A 137 -10.51 -1.95 9.62
N GLU A 138 -10.77 -2.11 10.91
CA GLU A 138 -12.04 -1.82 11.54
C GLU A 138 -12.06 -0.43 12.19
N SER A 139 -13.21 0.24 12.16
CA SER A 139 -13.42 1.46 12.92
C SER A 139 -13.70 1.16 14.40
N PHE A 140 -13.82 2.22 15.19
CA PHE A 140 -14.16 2.10 16.60
C PHE A 140 -15.54 1.45 16.83
N GLU A 141 -16.50 1.66 15.93
CA GLU A 141 -17.84 1.11 16.09
C GLU A 141 -17.89 -0.40 15.86
N GLU A 142 -17.21 -0.93 14.84
CA GLU A 142 -17.10 -2.39 14.66
C GLU A 142 -16.41 -3.05 15.85
N ARG A 143 -15.36 -2.42 16.40
CA ARG A 143 -14.68 -2.91 17.59
C ARG A 143 -15.56 -2.87 18.84
N ARG A 144 -16.42 -1.87 19.01
CA ARG A 144 -17.40 -1.83 20.11
C ARG A 144 -18.47 -2.91 19.98
N GLN A 145 -18.76 -3.35 18.76
CA GLN A 145 -19.70 -4.42 18.47
C GLN A 145 -19.08 -5.83 18.64
N GLY A 146 -17.76 -5.92 18.86
CA GLY A 146 -17.05 -7.19 19.03
C GLY A 146 -16.83 -7.95 17.73
N ILE A 147 -16.86 -7.26 16.59
CA ILE A 147 -16.68 -7.84 15.25
C ILE A 147 -15.39 -7.35 14.58
N GLU A 148 -14.44 -6.82 15.35
CA GLU A 148 -13.25 -6.14 14.84
C GLU A 148 -12.44 -6.96 13.83
N LEU A 149 -12.04 -8.17 14.23
CA LEU A 149 -11.18 -9.03 13.43
C LEU A 149 -11.96 -9.64 12.27
N ASP A 150 -13.22 -10.01 12.50
CA ASP A 150 -14.10 -10.56 11.46
C ASP A 150 -14.34 -9.55 10.34
N PHE A 151 -14.44 -8.25 10.68
CA PHE A 151 -14.60 -7.19 9.68
C PHE A 151 -13.35 -7.05 8.80
N ALA A 152 -12.17 -6.93 9.41
CA ALA A 152 -10.92 -6.81 8.65
C ALA A 152 -10.63 -8.07 7.81
N VAL A 153 -10.93 -9.26 8.34
CA VAL A 153 -10.84 -10.53 7.61
C VAL A 153 -11.84 -10.57 6.45
N GLY A 154 -13.07 -10.11 6.66
CA GLY A 154 -14.09 -10.01 5.62
C GLY A 154 -13.63 -9.15 4.44
N GLN A 155 -13.02 -7.99 4.72
CA GLN A 155 -12.44 -7.13 3.67
C GLN A 155 -11.36 -7.84 2.84
N VAL A 156 -10.52 -8.66 3.47
CA VAL A 156 -9.52 -9.46 2.75
C VAL A 156 -10.20 -10.52 1.90
N HIS A 157 -11.14 -11.26 2.49
CA HIS A 157 -11.88 -12.33 1.80
C HIS A 157 -12.65 -11.81 0.58
N ASP A 158 -13.31 -10.66 0.69
CA ASP A 158 -14.07 -10.08 -0.43
C ASP A 158 -13.19 -9.74 -1.63
N VAL A 159 -11.93 -9.36 -1.39
CA VAL A 159 -10.94 -9.12 -2.45
C VAL A 159 -10.38 -10.43 -2.99
N THR A 160 -10.03 -11.38 -2.12
CA THR A 160 -9.33 -12.60 -2.53
C THR A 160 -10.24 -13.68 -3.10
N ARG A 161 -11.55 -13.64 -2.84
CA ARG A 161 -12.53 -14.65 -3.30
C ARG A 161 -12.45 -14.94 -4.80
N ASP A 162 -12.19 -13.92 -5.59
CA ASP A 162 -12.18 -14.03 -7.05
C ASP A 162 -10.76 -14.05 -7.65
N LEU A 163 -9.72 -14.10 -6.82
CA LEU A 163 -8.32 -14.20 -7.25
C LEU A 163 -7.86 -15.65 -7.28
N ASN A 164 -7.01 -16.02 -8.23
CA ASN A 164 -6.33 -17.31 -8.17
C ASN A 164 -5.17 -17.29 -7.16
N GLU A 165 -4.59 -18.46 -6.85
CA GLU A 165 -3.52 -18.59 -5.86
C GLU A 165 -2.29 -17.73 -6.18
N ASP A 166 -1.90 -17.62 -7.46
CA ASP A 166 -0.75 -16.83 -7.89
C ASP A 166 -1.00 -15.32 -7.77
N GLU A 167 -2.24 -14.88 -7.98
CA GLU A 167 -2.68 -13.50 -7.77
C GLU A 167 -2.76 -13.16 -6.28
N ALA A 168 -3.39 -14.03 -5.49
CA ALA A 168 -3.49 -13.87 -4.04
C ALA A 168 -2.10 -13.85 -3.37
N ALA A 169 -1.15 -14.65 -3.85
CA ALA A 169 0.23 -14.66 -3.34
C ALA A 169 1.00 -13.34 -3.59
N LYS A 170 0.54 -12.50 -4.53
CA LYS A 170 1.14 -11.19 -4.82
C LYS A 170 0.58 -10.07 -3.95
N LEU A 171 -0.57 -10.27 -3.28
CA LEU A 171 -1.18 -9.27 -2.41
C LEU A 171 -0.33 -9.03 -1.17
N ILE A 172 -0.24 -7.77 -0.79
CA ILE A 172 0.29 -7.34 0.50
C ILE A 172 -0.86 -6.76 1.29
N ILE A 173 -1.09 -7.27 2.50
CA ILE A 173 -2.14 -6.75 3.38
C ILE A 173 -1.51 -5.78 4.39
N ALA A 174 -2.04 -4.56 4.44
CA ALA A 174 -1.70 -3.56 5.44
C ALA A 174 -2.89 -3.40 6.41
N TYR A 175 -2.76 -3.93 7.62
CA TYR A 175 -3.76 -3.73 8.67
C TYR A 175 -3.64 -2.33 9.28
N GLU A 176 -4.73 -1.58 9.25
CA GLU A 176 -4.87 -0.25 9.83
C GLU A 176 -5.80 -0.34 11.06
N PRO A 177 -5.29 -0.15 12.29
CA PRO A 177 -6.14 -0.07 13.47
C PRO A 177 -6.88 1.28 13.51
N VAL A 178 -7.87 1.48 12.63
CA VAL A 178 -8.57 2.77 12.44
C VAL A 178 -9.21 3.25 13.75
N TRP A 179 -9.69 2.32 14.57
CA TRP A 179 -10.17 2.58 15.93
C TRP A 179 -9.15 3.32 16.83
N ALA A 180 -7.84 3.22 16.60
CA ALA A 180 -6.79 3.88 17.37
C ALA A 180 -6.33 5.22 16.76
N ILE A 181 -6.79 5.58 15.55
CA ILE A 181 -6.35 6.79 14.85
C ILE A 181 -7.12 8.01 15.39
N GLY A 182 -6.44 8.88 16.13
CA GLY A 182 -7.03 10.15 16.60
C GLY A 182 -8.06 9.99 17.73
N THR A 183 -8.18 8.81 18.32
CA THR A 183 -9.13 8.49 19.40
C THR A 183 -8.52 8.54 20.81
N GLY A 184 -7.20 8.73 20.91
CA GLY A 184 -6.47 8.66 22.18
C GLY A 184 -6.19 7.23 22.66
N MET A 185 -6.66 6.22 21.94
CA MET A 185 -6.32 4.81 22.18
C MET A 185 -5.05 4.42 21.42
N VAL A 186 -4.39 3.36 21.91
CA VAL A 186 -3.12 2.89 21.35
C VAL A 186 -3.24 1.42 20.98
N ALA A 187 -2.97 1.09 19.72
CA ALA A 187 -2.79 -0.29 19.29
C ALA A 187 -1.48 -0.85 19.88
N THR A 188 -1.57 -1.98 20.57
CA THR A 188 -0.40 -2.67 21.12
C THR A 188 0.21 -3.60 20.07
N PRO A 189 1.51 -3.97 20.19
CA PRO A 189 2.11 -4.99 19.33
C PRO A 189 1.34 -6.32 19.34
N GLU A 190 0.75 -6.69 20.47
CA GLU A 190 -0.09 -7.88 20.60
C GLU A 190 -1.37 -7.77 19.76
N SER A 191 -2.09 -6.66 19.85
CA SER A 191 -3.29 -6.45 19.03
C SER A 191 -3.00 -6.46 17.52
N ALA A 192 -1.85 -5.92 17.11
CA ALA A 192 -1.40 -5.98 15.72
C ALA A 192 -1.02 -7.41 15.29
N GLN A 193 -0.43 -8.18 16.21
CA GLN A 193 -0.08 -9.58 15.97
C GLN A 193 -1.34 -10.46 15.83
N ASP A 194 -2.37 -10.24 16.65
CA ASP A 194 -3.65 -10.95 16.57
C ASP A 194 -4.33 -10.71 15.22
N ALA A 195 -4.39 -9.45 14.78
CA ALA A 195 -4.92 -9.10 13.46
C ALA A 195 -4.11 -9.76 12.32
N ALA A 196 -2.78 -9.69 12.38
CA ALA A 196 -1.91 -10.32 11.39
C ALA A 196 -2.04 -11.86 11.36
N GLN A 197 -2.38 -12.49 12.49
CA GLN A 197 -2.65 -13.93 12.57
C GLN A 197 -4.02 -14.27 11.98
N ALA A 198 -5.06 -13.53 12.34
CA ALA A 198 -6.42 -13.71 11.82
C ALA A 198 -6.45 -13.60 10.28
N ILE A 199 -5.86 -12.52 9.75
CA ILE A 199 -5.75 -12.27 8.30
C ILE A 199 -5.02 -13.41 7.57
N ARG A 200 -4.00 -14.03 8.20
CA ARG A 200 -3.23 -15.12 7.57
C ARG A 200 -3.96 -16.46 7.61
N ALA A 201 -4.93 -16.62 8.50
CA ALA A 201 -5.69 -17.86 8.66
C ALA A 201 -6.91 -17.95 7.72
N THR A 202 -7.18 -16.89 6.97
CA THR A 202 -8.21 -16.81 5.92
C THR A 202 -7.68 -17.37 4.61
#